data_AF-A0A376TVU3-F1
#
_entry.id   AF-A0A376TVU3-F1
#
_cell.length_a   1.000
_cell.length_b   1.000
_cell.length_c   1.000
_cell.angle_alpha   90.00
_cell.angle_beta   90.00
_cell.angle_gamma   90.00
#
_symmetry.space_group_name_H-M   'P 1'
#
loop_
_entity.id
_entity.type
_entity.pdbx_description
1 polymer ?
#
loop_
_entity_poly.entity_id
_entity_poly.type
_entity_poly.pdbx_seq_one_letter_code
_entity_poly.pdbx_strand_id
1 'polypeptide(L)' 'MKRRGVTQEQAQRALISNPTVIGAIMVQRGEADAMICGTVGDYHEHF' A
#
# COMPACT_ATOMS: atom_id res chain seq x y z
N MET A 1 -16.44 10.46 4.78
CA MET A 1 -15.93 9.64 3.66
C MET A 1 -14.82 8.73 4.16
N LYS A 2 -14.93 7.40 4.00
CA LYS A 2 -13.93 6.45 4.52
C LYS A 2 -12.58 6.46 3.76
N ARG A 3 -12.55 6.94 2.52
CA ARG A 3 -11.40 6.82 1.61
C ARG A 3 -10.54 8.09 1.45
N ARG A 4 -10.74 9.12 2.29
CA ARG A 4 -9.91 10.36 2.31
C ARG A 4 -9.59 10.97 0.92
N GLY A 5 -10.52 10.94 -0.03
CA GLY A 5 -10.33 11.46 -1.38
C GLY A 5 -9.86 10.44 -2.43
N VAL A 6 -9.59 9.19 -2.04
CA VAL A 6 -9.23 8.09 -2.93
C VAL A 6 -10.51 7.43 -3.50
N THR A 7 -10.60 7.33 -4.82
CA THR A 7 -11.69 6.61 -5.50
C THR A 7 -11.51 5.10 -5.36
N GLN A 8 -12.58 4.34 -5.59
CA GLN A 8 -12.49 2.88 -5.57
C GLN A 8 -11.55 2.34 -6.67
N GLU A 9 -11.58 2.97 -7.84
CA GLU A 9 -10.70 2.60 -8.96
C GLU A 9 -9.22 2.86 -8.64
N GLN A 10 -8.90 4.01 -8.03
CA GLN A 10 -7.54 4.29 -7.56
C GLN A 10 -7.06 3.25 -6.55
N ALA A 11 -7.90 2.89 -5.58
CA ALA A 11 -7.58 1.86 -4.60
C ALA A 11 -7.36 0.48 -5.25
N GLN A 12 -8.19 0.11 -6.23
CA GLN A 12 -8.01 -1.15 -6.97
C GLN A 12 -6.70 -1.18 -7.74
N ARG A 13 -6.34 -0.10 -8.44
CA ARG A 13 -5.06 -0.01 -9.17
C ARG A 13 -3.87 -0.13 -8.22
N ALA A 14 -3.91 0.58 -7.09
CA ALA A 14 -2.83 0.54 -6.09
C ALA A 14 -2.60 -0.88 -5.53
N LEU A 15 -3.67 -1.63 -5.26
CA LEU A 15 -3.58 -3.02 -4.78
C LEU A 15 -2.99 -4.00 -5.80
N ILE A 16 -2.96 -3.64 -7.09
CA ILE A 16 -2.40 -4.48 -8.16
C ILE A 16 -0.92 -4.13 -8.39
N SER A 17 -0.58 -2.84 -8.35
CA SER A 17 0.72 -2.36 -8.85
C SER A 17 1.67 -1.82 -7.79
N ASN A 18 1.20 -1.44 -6.59
CA ASN A 18 2.07 -0.86 -5.57
C ASN A 18 2.52 -1.95 -4.57
N PRO A 19 3.78 -2.43 -4.63
CA PRO A 19 4.27 -3.46 -3.71
C PRO A 19 4.26 -3.00 -2.24
N THR A 20 4.41 -1.69 -1.98
CA THR A 20 4.33 -1.13 -0.63
C THR A 20 2.93 -1.30 -0.05
N VAL A 21 1.90 -0.95 -0.83
CA VAL A 21 0.50 -1.11 -0.42
C VAL A 21 0.16 -2.59 -0.24
N ILE A 22 0.61 -3.45 -1.15
CA ILE A 22 0.36 -4.89 -1.08
C ILE A 22 0.94 -5.47 0.22
N GLY A 23 2.23 -5.23 0.51
CA GLY A 23 2.84 -5.76 1.73
C GLY A 23 2.27 -5.14 3.01
N ALA A 24 1.90 -3.86 3.00
CA ALA A 24 1.24 -3.22 4.14
C ALA A 24 -0.12 -3.89 4.45
N ILE A 25 -0.88 -4.25 3.41
CA ILE A 25 -2.14 -4.99 3.56
C ILE A 25 -1.89 -6.41 4.06
N MET A 26 -0.85 -7.09 3.57
CA MET A 26 -0.49 -8.43 4.07
C MET A 26 -0.20 -8.38 5.58
N VAL A 27 0.57 -7.40 6.05
CA VAL A 27 0.83 -7.21 7.49
C VAL A 27 -0.47 -6.90 8.25
N GLN A 28 -1.28 -5.97 7.75
CA GLN A 28 -2.58 -5.61 8.35
C GLN A 28 -3.53 -6.81 8.49
N ARG A 29 -3.44 -7.80 7.59
CA ARG A 29 -4.28 -9.01 7.56
C ARG A 29 -3.67 -10.20 8.32
N GLY A 30 -2.45 -10.06 8.85
CA GLY A 30 -1.73 -11.17 9.50
C GLY A 30 -1.20 -12.22 8.53
N GLU A 31 -1.10 -11.89 7.23
CA GLU A 31 -0.47 -12.74 6.21
C GLU A 31 1.06 -12.61 6.25
N ALA A 32 1.57 -11.54 6.87
CA ALA A 32 2.98 -11.32 7.17
C ALA A 32 3.13 -10.71 8.57
N ASP A 33 4.23 -11.02 9.27
CA ASP A 33 4.50 -10.49 10.61
C ASP A 33 5.06 -9.06 10.59
N ALA A 34 5.82 -8.70 9.55
CA ALA A 34 6.45 -7.40 9.40
C ALA A 34 6.76 -7.08 7.93
N MET A 35 6.97 -5.79 7.63
CA MET A 35 7.40 -5.29 6.33
C MET A 35 8.51 -4.25 6.50
N ILE A 36 9.51 -4.28 5.61
CA ILE A 36 10.50 -3.22 5.43
C ILE A 36 10.21 -2.56 4.07
N CYS A 37 10.26 -1.23 4.03
CA CYS A 37 10.03 -0.40 2.84
C CYS A 37 11.10 0.71 2.76
N GLY A 38 11.22 1.37 1.60
CA GLY A 38 12.18 2.47 1.39
C GLY A 38 13.56 2.04 0.90
N THR A 39 13.69 0.83 0.33
CA THR A 39 14.95 0.38 -0.30
C THR A 39 15.16 0.96 -1.70
N VAL A 40 14.09 1.52 -2.30
CA VAL A 40 14.08 2.17 -3.61
C VAL A 40 13.07 3.31 -3.58
N GLY A 41 13.48 4.50 -4.03
CA GLY A 41 12.62 5.69 -4.11
C GLY A 41 12.59 6.52 -2.82
N ASP A 42 11.96 7.70 -2.92
CA ASP A 42 11.76 8.59 -1.78
C ASP A 42 10.49 8.22 -0.99
N TYR A 43 10.45 8.58 0.29
CA TYR A 43 9.27 8.33 1.16
C TYR A 43 7.95 8.80 0.52
N HIS A 44 8.00 9.93 -0.17
CA HIS A 44 6.84 10.51 -0.83
C HIS A 44 6.35 9.72 -2.04
N GLU A 45 7.06 8.71 -2.54
CA GLU A 45 6.67 7.89 -3.68
C GLU A 45 5.95 6.58 -3.26
N HIS A 46 5.90 6.30 -1.96
CA HIS A 46 5.35 5.07 -1.38
C HIS A 46 3.88 5.22 -0.91
N PHE A 47 3.00 5.81 -1.74
CA PHE A 47 1.57 6.04 -1.42
C PHE A 47 0.59 4.97 -1.92
#